data_AF-A0A4V6DWN4-F1
#
_entry.id   AF-A0A4V6DWN4-F1
#
_cell.length_a   1.000
_cell.length_b   1.000
_cell.length_c   1.000
_cell.angle_alpha   90.00
_cell.angle_beta   90.00
_cell.angle_gamma   90.00
#
_symmetry.space_group_name_H-M   'P 1'
#
loop_
_entity.id
_entity.type
_entity.pdbx_description
1 polymer ?
#
loop_
_entity_poly.entity_id
_entity_poly.type
_entity_poly.pdbx_seq_one_letter_code
_entity_poly.pdbx_strand_id
1 'polypeptide(L)' 'MLFLLTIGMIFSACEQTKSVEYYKTHPQEAKERSDECRLKSIISQDCVNAFSVAIPKEDWEDNESLKN' A
#
# COMPACT_ATOMS: atom_id res chain seq x y z
N MET A 1 24.34 23.39 24.76
CA MET A 1 23.36 22.28 24.79
C MET A 1 22.08 22.69 24.03
N LEU A 2 22.18 23.00 22.73
CA LEU A 2 21.01 23.36 21.90
C LEU A 2 21.05 22.70 20.51
N PHE A 3 21.99 21.78 20.28
CA PHE A 3 22.23 21.18 18.97
C PHE A 3 21.71 19.74 18.85
N LEU A 4 21.32 19.11 19.97
CA LEU A 4 20.87 17.70 20.00
C LEU A 4 19.34 17.54 19.85
N LEU A 5 18.56 18.63 19.90
CA LEU A 5 17.09 18.57 19.88
C LEU A 5 16.49 18.56 18.46
N THR A 6 17.29 18.79 17.42
CA THR A 6 16.78 18.96 16.04
C THR A 6 16.70 17.66 15.23
N ILE A 7 17.28 16.54 15.71
CA ILE A 7 17.37 15.28 14.95
C ILE A 7 16.10 14.41 15.08
N GLY A 8 15.22 14.69 16.07
CA GLY A 8 14.04 13.86 16.33
C GLY A 8 12.78 14.16 15.49
N MET A 9 12.75 15.25 14.73
CA MET A 9 11.54 15.73 14.06
C MET A 9 11.34 15.22 12.62
N ILE A 10 12.15 14.28 12.12
CA ILE A 10 12.10 13.83 10.72
C ILE A 10 11.26 12.54 10.52
N PHE A 11 10.74 11.91 11.59
CA PHE A 11 10.04 10.61 11.48
C PHE A 11 8.50 10.68 11.45
N SER A 12 7.89 11.85 11.24
CA SER A 12 6.43 12.00 11.29
C SER A 12 5.65 11.50 10.04
N ALA A 13 6.30 10.80 9.11
CA ALA A 13 5.66 10.33 7.86
C ALA A 13 5.85 8.84 7.57
N CYS A 14 6.24 8.02 8.55
CA CYS A 14 6.16 6.56 8.39
C CYS A 14 4.70 6.11 8.54
N GLU A 15 3.94 6.07 7.44
CA GLU A 15 2.69 5.31 7.41
C GLU A 15 2.99 3.86 7.76
N GLN A 16 2.33 3.35 8.80
CA GLN A 16 2.55 1.99 9.30
C GLN A 16 2.04 0.98 8.27
N THR A 17 2.90 0.10 7.78
CA THR A 17 2.53 -0.95 6.82
C THR A 17 1.56 -1.94 7.45
N LYS A 18 0.37 -2.10 6.85
CA LYS A 18 -0.63 -3.07 7.30
C LYS A 18 -0.45 -4.40 6.57
N SER A 19 -0.81 -5.50 7.23
CA SER A 19 -0.64 -6.85 6.67
C SER A 19 -1.75 -7.20 5.65
N VAL A 20 -1.51 -8.24 4.86
CA VAL A 20 -2.53 -8.80 3.96
C VAL A 20 -3.73 -9.32 4.75
N GLU A 21 -3.49 -9.97 5.90
CA GLU A 21 -4.55 -10.50 6.78
C GLU A 21 -5.47 -9.39 7.31
N TYR A 22 -4.90 -8.23 7.63
CA TYR A 22 -5.69 -7.07 8.00
C TYR A 22 -6.61 -6.65 6.85
N TYR A 23 -6.08 -6.48 5.64
CA TYR A 23 -6.87 -6.08 4.48
C TYR A 23 -7.92 -7.11 4.06
N LYS A 24 -7.67 -8.41 4.23
CA LYS A 24 -8.68 -9.47 4.01
C LYS A 24 -9.93 -9.27 4.89
N THR A 25 -9.76 -8.71 6.08
CA THR A 25 -10.86 -8.38 7.02
C THR A 25 -11.39 -6.95 6.84
N HIS A 26 -10.71 -6.12 6.04
CA HIS A 26 -11.06 -4.72 5.74
C HIS A 26 -10.99 -4.46 4.22
N PRO A 27 -11.81 -5.13 3.40
CA PRO A 27 -11.66 -5.08 1.93
C PRO A 27 -11.94 -3.69 1.34
N GLN A 28 -12.82 -2.89 1.96
CA GLN A 28 -13.07 -1.51 1.54
C GLN A 28 -11.82 -0.65 1.69
N GLU A 29 -11.13 -0.79 2.81
CA GLU A 29 -9.89 -0.06 3.08
C GLU A 29 -8.75 -0.51 2.17
N ALA A 30 -8.68 -1.81 1.86
CA ALA A 30 -7.76 -2.34 0.86
C ALA A 30 -7.95 -1.65 -0.49
N LYS A 31 -9.21 -1.47 -0.92
CA LYS A 31 -9.54 -0.78 -2.17
C LYS A 31 -9.14 0.70 -2.13
N GLU A 32 -9.54 1.43 -1.09
CA GLU A 32 -9.20 2.85 -0.94
C GLU A 32 -7.69 3.07 -0.95
N ARG A 33 -6.95 2.24 -0.22
CA ARG A 33 -5.49 2.32 -0.16
C ARG A 33 -4.83 1.96 -1.47
N SER A 34 -5.30 0.91 -2.14
CA SER A 34 -4.83 0.52 -3.47
C SER A 34 -5.04 1.65 -4.49
N ASP A 35 -6.22 2.29 -4.48
CA ASP A 35 -6.53 3.43 -5.34
C ASP A 35 -5.66 4.64 -5.02
N GLU A 36 -5.45 4.96 -3.73
CA GLU A 36 -4.54 6.02 -3.32
C GLU A 36 -3.12 5.77 -3.83
N CYS A 37 -2.60 4.55 -3.65
CA CYS A 37 -1.27 4.18 -4.11
C CYS A 37 -1.12 4.35 -5.61
N ARG A 38 -2.12 3.92 -6.39
CA ARG A 38 -2.15 4.10 -7.85
C ARG A 38 -2.18 5.57 -8.25
N LEU A 39 -3.08 6.36 -7.66
CA LEU A 39 -3.27 7.78 -8.01
C LEU A 39 -2.05 8.63 -7.65
N LYS A 40 -1.42 8.35 -6.50
CA LYS A 40 -0.25 9.10 -6.02
C LYS A 40 1.09 8.49 -6.45
N SER A 41 1.07 7.39 -7.22
CA SER A 41 2.28 6.64 -7.60
C SER A 41 3.15 6.24 -6.39
N ILE A 42 2.51 5.88 -5.27
CA ILE A 42 3.20 5.42 -4.06
C ILE A 42 3.58 3.96 -4.26
N ILE A 43 4.87 3.66 -4.06
CA ILE A 43 5.40 2.30 -4.09
C ILE A 43 5.80 1.94 -2.66
N SER A 44 5.01 1.09 -2.01
CA SER A 44 5.29 0.61 -0.66
C SER A 44 4.77 -0.83 -0.49
N GLN A 45 5.27 -1.52 0.54
CA GLN A 45 4.76 -2.86 0.87
C GLN A 45 3.28 -2.83 1.26
N ASP A 46 2.83 -1.71 1.84
CA ASP A 46 1.43 -1.50 2.19
C ASP A 46 0.53 -1.43 0.94
N CYS A 47 0.99 -0.76 -0.11
CA CYS A 47 0.32 -0.73 -1.41
C CYS A 47 0.20 -2.13 -2.02
N VAL A 48 1.27 -2.94 -1.96
CA VAL A 48 1.26 -4.32 -2.45
C VAL A 48 0.25 -5.17 -1.68
N ASN A 49 0.24 -5.04 -0.35
CA ASN A 49 -0.67 -5.78 0.51
C ASN A 49 -2.13 -5.40 0.24
N ALA A 50 -2.43 -4.10 0.12
CA ALA A 50 -3.76 -3.59 -0.22
C ALA A 50 -4.21 -4.07 -1.61
N PHE A 51 -3.36 -3.93 -2.63
CA PHE A 51 -3.65 -4.34 -4.01
C PHE A 51 -3.96 -5.83 -4.13
N SER A 52 -3.23 -6.69 -3.40
CA SER A 52 -3.44 -8.15 -3.40
C SER A 52 -4.82 -8.61 -2.92
N VAL A 53 -5.54 -7.73 -2.21
CA VAL A 53 -6.91 -7.97 -1.72
C VAL A 53 -7.93 -7.17 -2.53
N ALA A 54 -7.57 -5.96 -2.97
CA ALA A 54 -8.47 -5.04 -3.65
C ALA A 54 -8.86 -5.48 -5.07
N ILE A 55 -7.95 -6.15 -5.78
CA ILE A 55 -8.22 -6.65 -7.13
C ILE A 55 -8.63 -8.12 -7.06
N PRO A 56 -9.83 -8.48 -7.54
CA PRO A 56 -10.21 -9.88 -7.67
C PRO A 56 -9.25 -10.59 -8.61
N LYS A 57 -8.78 -11.78 -8.21
CA LYS A 57 -7.73 -12.53 -8.94
C LYS A 57 -8.06 -12.83 -10.41
N GLU A 58 -9.34 -12.84 -10.75
CA GLU A 58 -9.84 -13.03 -12.12
C GLU A 58 -9.30 -11.95 -13.08
N ASP A 59 -9.07 -10.71 -12.61
CA ASP A 59 -8.58 -9.60 -13.44
C ASP A 59 -7.07 -9.69 -13.78
N TRP A 60 -6.31 -10.55 -13.08
CA TRP A 60 -4.87 -10.74 -13.33
C TRP A 60 -4.60 -11.65 -14.53
N GLU A 61 -5.32 -12.77 -14.62
CA GLU A 61 -5.02 -13.87 -15.57
C GLU A 61 -5.34 -13.50 -17.03
N ASP A 62 -6.29 -12.58 -17.24
CA ASP A 62 -6.66 -12.09 -18.58
C ASP A 62 -5.59 -11.19 -19.22
N ASN A 63 -4.73 -10.54 -18.44
CA ASN A 63 -3.64 -9.70 -18.96
C ASN A 63 -2.34 -10.49 -19.24
N GLU A 64 -2.20 -11.69 -18.70
CA GLU A 64 -1.04 -12.56 -18.94
C GLU A 64 -1.22 -13.41 -20.20
N SER A 65 -2.46 -13.78 -20.54
CA SER A 65 -2.82 -14.53 -21.75
C SER A 65 -2.82 -13.72 -23.05
N LEU A 66 -2.87 -12.38 -22.98
CA LEU A 66 -2.77 -11.48 -24.16
C LEU A 66 -1.33 -11.12 -24.57
N LYS A 67 -0.32 -11.64 -23.86
CA LYS A 67 1.11 -11.38 -24.14
C LYS A 67 1.86 -12.55 -24.80
N ASN A 68 1.17 -13.66 -25.12
CA ASN A 68 1.76 -14.85 -25.76
C ASN A 68 1.21 -15.08 -27.17
#